data_AF-A0A7Y7CA78-F1
#
_entry.id   AF-A0A7Y7CA78-F1
#
_cell.length_a   1.000
_cell.length_b   1.000
_cell.length_c   1.000
_cell.angle_alpha   90.00
_cell.angle_beta   90.00
_cell.angle_gamma   90.00
#
_symmetry.space_group_name_H-M   'P 1'
#
loop_
_entity.id
_entity.type
_entity.pdbx_description
1 polymer ?
#
loop_
_entity_poly.entity_id
_entity_poly.type
_entity_poly.pdbx_seq_one_letter_code
_entity_poly.pdbx_strand_id
1 'polypeptide(L)'
;MKKVLIGLGIGCGVIILGVIATVVVGGMWFAKKAGGSLEAVKQMQVQQEELAKLNKSHPFTAPADGEVLPLKEERLLTYLSVRESALPVFKTYEEKSTAFQEKHDTKNENANPSFDSAMEAANLMMSMMADVRTAYIASLKQHGMSPNEFQTITGTVYASMVAQGTEAMKGMSAKALEAMEKQLKVVEAKLGNDKLSAEERADLEASQAELQEQIGAMSEIEDGAGDPPASEASKQATAANMVLLKKHEERVKVMANPAFDGFVLGGATDELSGAGAGADGELAD
;
A
#
# COMPACT_ATOMS: atom_id res chain seq x y z
N MET A 1 -0.58 27.07 -11.67
CA MET A 1 0.08 25.87 -11.10
C MET A 1 -0.73 25.41 -9.90
N LYS A 2 -1.61 24.41 -10.08
CA LYS A 2 -2.43 23.86 -9.00
C LYS A 2 -1.56 22.83 -8.26
N LYS A 3 -1.31 23.06 -6.97
CA LYS A 3 -0.62 22.11 -6.09
C LYS A 3 -1.46 20.84 -6.08
N VAL A 4 -0.94 19.81 -6.73
CA VAL A 4 -1.54 18.49 -6.81
C VAL A 4 -1.65 17.95 -5.39
N LEU A 5 -2.79 17.32 -5.09
CA LEU A 5 -3.24 16.74 -3.82
C LEU A 5 -2.37 15.53 -3.41
N ILE A 6 -1.04 15.66 -3.50
CA ILE A 6 -0.03 14.66 -3.10
C ILE A 6 0.12 14.71 -1.58
N GLY A 7 -0.97 14.42 -0.85
CA GLY A 7 -0.98 14.54 0.60
C GLY A 7 -2.33 14.32 1.28
N LEU A 8 -3.42 14.15 0.53
CA LEU A 8 -4.76 14.05 1.10
C LEU A 8 -4.96 12.82 2.03
N GLY A 9 -4.14 11.77 1.86
CA GLY A 9 -4.22 10.54 2.67
C GLY A 9 -3.30 10.49 3.90
N ILE A 10 -2.25 11.32 3.97
CA ILE A 10 -1.23 11.24 5.03
C ILE A 10 -1.45 12.31 6.10
N GLY A 11 -1.92 13.51 5.73
CA GLY A 11 -2.03 14.63 6.66
C GLY A 11 -3.15 14.51 7.70
N CYS A 12 -4.31 13.97 7.33
CA CYS A 12 -5.49 13.95 8.21
C CYS A 12 -5.52 12.75 9.17
N GLY A 13 -5.04 11.58 8.75
CA GLY A 13 -5.09 10.35 9.54
C GLY A 13 -4.01 10.26 10.62
N VAL A 14 -2.76 10.62 10.31
CA VAL A 14 -1.61 10.44 11.22
C VAL A 14 -1.74 11.29 12.49
N ILE A 15 -2.30 12.50 12.37
CA ILE A 15 -2.45 13.44 13.49
C ILE A 15 -3.61 13.02 14.40
N ILE A 16 -4.77 12.65 13.84
CA ILE A 16 -5.93 12.17 14.60
C ILE A 16 -5.57 10.86 15.33
N LEU A 17 -4.86 9.95 14.66
CA LEU A 17 -4.40 8.69 15.27
C LEU A 17 -3.39 8.95 16.40
N GLY A 18 -2.52 9.96 16.30
CA GLY A 18 -1.61 10.37 17.37
C GLY A 18 -2.34 10.86 18.63
N VAL A 19 -3.39 11.66 18.46
CA VAL A 19 -4.25 12.12 19.59
C VAL A 19 -5.01 10.97 20.24
N ILE A 20 -5.49 9.99 19.45
CA ILE A 20 -6.16 8.80 19.98
C ILE A 20 -5.14 7.91 20.74
N ALA A 21 -3.97 7.63 20.14
CA ALA A 21 -2.97 6.74 20.72
C ALA A 21 -2.40 7.23 22.06
N THR A 22 -2.21 8.55 22.22
CA THR A 22 -1.67 9.15 23.46
C THR A 22 -2.60 8.99 24.68
N VAL A 23 -3.92 8.87 24.48
CA VAL A 23 -4.90 8.74 25.57
C VAL A 23 -5.29 7.27 25.84
N VAL A 24 -5.11 6.36 24.87
CA VAL A 24 -5.52 4.94 24.96
C VAL A 24 -4.62 4.08 25.87
N VAL A 25 -3.51 4.60 26.39
CA VAL A 25 -2.68 3.92 27.41
C VAL A 25 -3.46 3.63 28.72
N GLY A 26 -4.65 4.21 28.92
CA GLY A 26 -5.61 3.87 29.99
C GLY A 26 -6.68 2.81 29.61
N GLY A 27 -6.33 1.81 28.81
CA GLY A 27 -7.21 0.97 27.98
C GLY A 27 -8.40 0.21 28.61
N MET A 28 -8.58 0.18 29.93
CA MET A 28 -9.64 -0.64 30.55
C MET A 28 -10.99 0.10 30.73
N TRP A 29 -11.02 1.43 30.64
CA TRP A 29 -12.26 2.22 30.79
C TRP A 29 -13.00 2.47 29.48
N PHE A 30 -12.27 2.51 28.35
CA PHE A 30 -12.83 2.78 27.02
C PHE A 30 -13.78 1.66 26.55
N ALA A 31 -13.41 0.39 26.77
CA ALA A 31 -14.24 -0.77 26.39
C ALA A 31 -15.59 -0.82 27.15
N LYS A 32 -15.68 -0.23 28.34
CA LYS A 32 -16.88 -0.29 29.20
C LYS A 32 -17.88 0.85 28.92
N LYS A 33 -17.41 1.98 28.37
CA LYS A 33 -18.24 3.13 27.98
C LYS A 33 -18.53 3.17 26.48
N ALA A 34 -17.62 2.65 25.65
CA ALA A 34 -17.83 2.35 24.24
C ALA A 34 -18.56 1.01 24.08
N GLY A 35 -19.66 0.82 24.82
CA GLY A 35 -20.65 -0.18 24.43
C GLY A 35 -21.06 0.17 23.01
N GLY A 36 -20.50 -0.56 22.02
CA GLY A 36 -20.64 -0.25 20.61
C GLY A 36 -22.10 0.04 20.34
N SER A 37 -22.40 1.28 19.91
CA SER A 37 -23.80 1.70 19.85
C SER A 37 -24.53 0.71 18.97
N LEU A 38 -25.65 0.19 19.47
CA LEU A 38 -26.45 -0.82 18.77
C LEU A 38 -26.81 -0.34 17.34
N GLU A 39 -26.90 0.98 17.18
CA GLU A 39 -27.07 1.69 15.90
C GLU A 39 -25.87 1.57 14.96
N ALA A 40 -24.62 1.69 15.44
CA ALA A 40 -23.42 1.51 14.62
C ALA A 40 -23.28 0.04 14.15
N VAL A 41 -23.58 -0.92 15.03
CA VAL A 41 -23.60 -2.35 14.66
C VAL A 41 -24.67 -2.62 13.60
N LYS A 42 -25.87 -2.05 13.78
CA LYS A 42 -26.97 -2.16 12.82
C LYS A 42 -26.63 -1.52 11.47
N GLN A 43 -25.99 -0.35 11.47
CA GLN A 43 -25.55 0.31 10.24
C GLN A 43 -24.48 -0.52 9.51
N MET A 44 -23.53 -1.12 10.23
CA MET A 44 -22.56 -2.04 9.63
C MET A 44 -23.24 -3.26 9.03
N GLN A 45 -24.22 -3.87 9.72
CA GLN A 45 -24.99 -5.00 9.17
C GLN A 45 -25.72 -4.62 7.88
N VAL A 46 -26.40 -3.47 7.84
CA VAL A 46 -27.06 -2.97 6.62
C VAL A 46 -26.06 -2.82 5.48
N GLN A 47 -24.91 -2.20 5.74
CA GLN A 47 -23.86 -2.03 4.72
C GLN A 47 -23.30 -3.37 4.24
N GLN A 48 -23.11 -4.35 5.13
CA GLN A 48 -22.67 -5.70 4.74
C GLN A 48 -23.71 -6.41 3.89
N GLU A 49 -25.00 -6.31 4.24
CA GLU A 49 -26.07 -6.87 3.42
C GLU A 49 -26.14 -6.23 2.02
N GLU A 50 -25.93 -4.92 1.93
CA GLU A 50 -25.89 -4.22 0.65
C GLU A 50 -24.71 -4.67 -0.23
N LEU A 51 -23.52 -4.81 0.36
CA LEU A 51 -22.34 -5.34 -0.33
C LEU A 51 -22.58 -6.79 -0.80
N ALA A 52 -23.17 -7.64 0.05
CA ALA A 52 -23.52 -9.01 -0.32
C ALA A 52 -24.56 -9.06 -1.46
N LYS A 53 -25.56 -8.18 -1.45
CA LYS A 53 -26.53 -8.04 -2.55
C LYS A 53 -25.87 -7.59 -3.84
N LEU A 54 -24.90 -6.66 -3.77
CA LEU A 54 -24.12 -6.22 -4.93
C LEU A 54 -23.28 -7.36 -5.51
N ASN A 55 -22.58 -8.13 -4.68
CA ASN A 55 -21.85 -9.32 -5.13
C ASN A 55 -22.76 -10.33 -5.87
N LYS A 56 -23.98 -10.55 -5.35
CA LYS A 56 -24.97 -11.42 -6.01
C LYS A 56 -25.50 -10.84 -7.32
N SER A 57 -25.71 -9.52 -7.38
CA SER A 57 -26.29 -8.82 -8.53
C SER A 57 -25.28 -8.60 -9.67
N HIS A 58 -23.99 -8.55 -9.33
CA HIS A 58 -22.89 -8.37 -10.26
C HIS A 58 -21.82 -9.47 -10.03
N PRO A 59 -22.12 -10.73 -10.39
CA PRO A 59 -21.19 -11.84 -10.19
C PRO A 59 -19.84 -11.56 -10.84
N PHE A 60 -18.78 -11.84 -10.11
CA PHE A 60 -17.40 -11.66 -10.57
C PHE A 60 -16.59 -12.90 -10.23
N THR A 61 -15.74 -13.31 -11.17
CA THR A 61 -14.82 -14.44 -11.02
C THR A 61 -13.40 -13.89 -10.99
N ALA A 62 -12.74 -14.03 -9.83
CA ALA A 62 -11.34 -13.69 -9.67
C ALA A 62 -10.46 -14.59 -10.55
N PRO A 63 -9.25 -14.12 -10.95
CA PRO A 63 -8.26 -15.02 -11.53
C PRO A 63 -7.86 -16.10 -10.51
N ALA A 64 -7.22 -17.17 -10.98
CA ALA A 64 -6.69 -18.20 -10.08
C ALA A 64 -5.65 -17.60 -9.11
N ASP A 65 -5.41 -18.26 -7.98
CA ASP A 65 -4.42 -17.81 -7.01
C ASP A 65 -3.04 -17.68 -7.67
N GLY A 66 -2.36 -16.57 -7.39
CA GLY A 66 -1.08 -16.24 -8.01
C GLY A 66 -1.17 -15.68 -9.44
N GLU A 67 -2.37 -15.63 -10.05
CA GLU A 67 -2.57 -15.05 -11.37
C GLU A 67 -3.04 -13.58 -11.32
N VAL A 68 -2.49 -12.77 -12.24
CA VAL A 68 -2.83 -11.35 -12.37
C VAL A 68 -4.03 -11.18 -13.31
N LEU A 69 -5.06 -10.47 -12.86
CA LEU A 69 -6.22 -10.14 -13.70
C LEU A 69 -5.79 -9.27 -14.89
N PRO A 70 -6.07 -9.66 -16.15
CA PRO A 70 -5.89 -8.78 -17.29
C PRO A 70 -6.95 -7.66 -17.27
N LEU A 71 -6.54 -6.43 -16.99
CA LEU A 71 -7.44 -5.30 -16.88
C LEU A 71 -7.96 -4.87 -18.24
N LYS A 72 -9.28 -4.66 -18.31
CA LYS A 72 -9.91 -3.91 -19.41
C LYS A 72 -9.95 -2.43 -19.03
N GLU A 73 -9.61 -1.56 -19.97
CA GLU A 73 -9.53 -0.11 -19.73
C GLU A 73 -10.84 0.46 -19.15
N GLU A 74 -11.99 0.07 -19.68
CA GLU A 74 -13.30 0.50 -19.19
C GLU A 74 -13.55 0.12 -17.71
N ARG A 75 -13.13 -1.08 -17.31
CA ARG A 75 -13.27 -1.54 -15.92
C ARG A 75 -12.28 -0.86 -14.99
N LEU A 76 -11.06 -0.57 -15.46
CA LEU A 76 -10.10 0.27 -14.74
C LEU A 76 -10.67 1.68 -14.50
N LEU A 77 -11.28 2.30 -15.52
CA LEU A 77 -11.90 3.62 -15.39
C LEU A 77 -13.08 3.62 -14.41
N THR A 78 -13.88 2.54 -14.44
CA THR A 78 -14.99 2.34 -13.49
C THR A 78 -14.46 2.22 -12.06
N TYR A 79 -13.45 1.39 -11.85
CA TYR A 79 -12.78 1.21 -10.57
C TYR A 79 -12.18 2.54 -10.05
N LEU A 80 -11.53 3.32 -10.92
CA LEU A 80 -11.01 4.64 -10.59
C LEU A 80 -12.13 5.59 -10.15
N SER A 81 -13.27 5.58 -10.82
CA SER A 81 -14.43 6.39 -10.43
C SER A 81 -15.00 5.99 -9.07
N VAL A 82 -14.99 4.69 -8.74
CA VAL A 82 -15.37 4.21 -7.40
C VAL A 82 -14.40 4.70 -6.33
N ARG A 83 -13.08 4.71 -6.58
CA ARG A 83 -12.12 5.31 -5.64
C ARG A 83 -12.29 6.81 -5.48
N GLU A 84 -12.56 7.51 -6.58
CA GLU A 84 -12.73 8.96 -6.60
C GLU A 84 -13.99 9.43 -5.86
N SER A 85 -14.97 8.53 -5.67
CA SER A 85 -16.23 8.86 -4.98
C SER A 85 -16.03 9.32 -3.53
N ALA A 86 -14.95 8.90 -2.89
CA ALA A 86 -14.60 9.29 -1.54
C ALA A 86 -13.82 10.62 -1.45
N LEU A 87 -13.33 11.18 -2.56
CA LEU A 87 -12.54 12.42 -2.52
C LEU A 87 -13.30 13.61 -1.92
N PRO A 88 -14.60 13.84 -2.21
CA PRO A 88 -15.35 14.89 -1.56
C PRO A 88 -15.42 14.70 -0.04
N VAL A 89 -15.57 13.45 0.42
CA VAL A 89 -15.58 13.11 1.85
C VAL A 89 -14.24 13.48 2.48
N PHE A 90 -13.11 13.01 1.91
CA PHE A 90 -11.79 13.33 2.43
C PHE A 90 -11.54 14.84 2.51
N LYS A 91 -11.96 15.60 1.49
CA LYS A 91 -11.85 17.07 1.51
C LYS A 91 -12.64 17.69 2.66
N THR A 92 -13.88 17.26 2.88
CA THR A 92 -14.70 17.74 4.01
C THR A 92 -14.03 17.41 5.35
N TYR A 93 -13.43 16.24 5.50
CA TYR A 93 -12.76 15.85 6.74
C TYR A 93 -11.38 16.49 6.93
N GLU A 94 -10.70 16.90 5.86
CA GLU A 94 -9.51 17.76 5.93
C GLU A 94 -9.85 19.13 6.54
N GLU A 95 -10.95 19.73 6.10
CA GLU A 95 -11.46 21.00 6.64
C GLU A 95 -11.85 20.83 8.14
N LYS A 96 -12.59 19.78 8.47
CA LYS A 96 -12.97 19.47 9.87
C LYS A 96 -11.74 19.17 10.76
N SER A 97 -10.74 18.46 10.23
CA SER A 97 -9.49 18.17 10.95
C SER A 97 -8.71 19.45 11.21
N THR A 98 -8.63 20.36 10.25
CA THR A 98 -7.99 21.67 10.42
C THR A 98 -8.69 22.48 11.51
N ALA A 99 -10.02 22.55 11.49
CA ALA A 99 -10.79 23.23 12.53
C ALA A 99 -10.60 22.58 13.92
N PHE A 100 -10.52 21.25 13.98
CA PHE A 100 -10.22 20.52 15.21
C PHE A 100 -8.84 20.90 15.77
N GLN A 101 -7.81 20.95 14.91
CA GLN A 101 -6.46 21.33 15.30
C GLN A 101 -6.38 22.76 15.83
N GLU A 102 -7.08 23.70 15.20
CA GLU A 102 -7.15 25.10 15.65
C GLU A 102 -7.86 25.24 16.99
N LYS A 103 -8.92 24.44 17.22
CA LYS A 103 -9.70 24.45 18.47
C LYS A 103 -8.91 23.90 19.67
N HIS A 104 -8.06 22.91 19.45
CA HIS A 104 -7.38 22.16 20.52
C HIS A 104 -5.87 22.39 20.61
N ASP A 105 -5.34 23.34 19.84
CA ASP A 105 -3.89 23.69 19.75
C ASP A 105 -2.97 22.47 19.56
N THR A 106 -3.44 21.43 18.86
CA THR A 106 -2.68 20.18 18.68
C THR A 106 -1.54 20.31 17.68
N LYS A 107 -1.25 21.53 17.21
CA LYS A 107 -0.05 21.87 16.43
C LYS A 107 1.18 22.06 17.32
N ASN A 108 0.98 22.25 18.62
CA ASN A 108 2.05 22.32 19.60
C ASN A 108 2.41 20.90 20.05
N GLU A 109 3.67 20.49 19.89
CA GLU A 109 4.16 19.16 20.30
C GLU A 109 4.05 18.93 21.83
N ASN A 110 3.89 20.00 22.61
CA ASN A 110 3.65 19.94 24.05
C ASN A 110 2.16 19.99 24.42
N ALA A 111 1.26 19.97 23.44
CA ALA A 111 -0.17 19.90 23.71
C ALA A 111 -0.49 18.58 24.41
N ASN A 112 -1.18 18.66 25.55
CA ASN A 112 -1.69 17.49 26.26
C ASN A 112 -3.18 17.37 25.93
N PRO A 113 -3.57 16.61 24.88
CA PRO A 113 -4.96 16.52 24.46
C PRO A 113 -5.83 16.00 25.61
N SER A 114 -6.96 16.67 25.86
CA SER A 114 -7.91 16.24 26.87
C SER A 114 -8.65 14.98 26.43
N PHE A 115 -9.27 14.29 27.39
CA PHE A 115 -10.16 13.17 27.06
C PHE A 115 -11.28 13.58 26.09
N ASP A 116 -11.83 14.79 26.25
CA ASP A 116 -12.88 15.32 25.39
C ASP A 116 -12.39 15.57 23.96
N SER A 117 -11.15 16.05 23.78
CA SER A 117 -10.57 16.23 22.45
C SER A 117 -10.27 14.89 21.78
N ALA A 118 -9.83 13.88 22.54
CA ALA A 118 -9.66 12.51 22.03
C ALA A 118 -11.00 11.87 21.61
N MET A 119 -12.07 12.08 22.38
CA MET A 119 -13.42 11.61 22.01
C MET A 119 -13.96 12.32 20.77
N GLU A 120 -13.75 13.64 20.65
CA GLU A 120 -14.14 14.41 19.45
C GLU A 120 -13.36 13.95 18.22
N ALA A 121 -12.05 13.70 18.36
CA ALA A 121 -11.20 13.14 17.31
C ALA A 121 -11.64 11.73 16.88
N ALA A 122 -11.96 10.86 17.84
CA ALA A 122 -12.47 9.51 17.56
C ALA A 122 -13.83 9.56 16.84
N ASN A 123 -14.73 10.45 17.24
CA ASN A 123 -16.03 10.62 16.58
C ASN A 123 -15.86 11.17 15.14
N LEU A 124 -14.92 12.10 14.93
CA LEU A 124 -14.59 12.61 13.61
C LEU A 124 -14.07 11.50 12.69
N MET A 125 -13.19 10.65 13.21
CA MET A 125 -12.65 9.49 12.50
C MET A 125 -13.74 8.47 12.14
N MET A 126 -14.56 8.07 13.11
CA MET A 126 -15.67 7.13 12.88
C MET A 126 -16.69 7.66 11.86
N SER A 127 -17.00 8.96 11.91
CA SER A 127 -17.91 9.59 10.94
C SER A 127 -17.31 9.60 9.53
N MET A 128 -16.00 9.89 9.40
CA MET A 128 -15.30 9.81 8.11
C MET A 128 -15.37 8.41 7.52
N MET A 129 -15.10 7.38 8.32
CA MET A 129 -15.17 5.99 7.88
C MET A 129 -16.57 5.64 7.36
N ALA A 130 -17.62 6.04 8.08
CA ALA A 130 -19.01 5.80 7.68
C ALA A 130 -19.37 6.52 6.38
N ASP A 131 -18.96 7.78 6.21
CA ASP A 131 -19.22 8.59 5.01
C ASP A 131 -18.46 8.03 3.80
N VAL A 132 -17.19 7.64 3.96
CA VAL A 132 -16.38 7.00 2.91
C VAL A 132 -17.04 5.70 2.46
N ARG A 133 -17.45 4.84 3.40
CA ARG A 133 -18.10 3.56 3.09
C ARG A 133 -19.46 3.75 2.40
N THR A 134 -20.20 4.79 2.76
CA THR A 134 -21.45 5.16 2.10
C THR A 134 -21.21 5.60 0.65
N ALA A 135 -20.23 6.47 0.42
CA ALA A 135 -19.85 6.92 -0.93
C ALA A 135 -19.35 5.76 -1.80
N TYR A 136 -18.56 4.86 -1.22
CA TYR A 136 -18.10 3.63 -1.86
C TYR A 136 -19.28 2.75 -2.32
N ILE A 137 -20.20 2.40 -1.41
CA ILE A 137 -21.36 1.54 -1.74
C ILE A 137 -22.26 2.20 -2.80
N ALA A 138 -22.51 3.51 -2.68
CA ALA A 138 -23.30 4.26 -3.65
C ALA A 138 -22.65 4.22 -5.05
N SER A 139 -21.32 4.39 -5.11
CA SER A 139 -20.59 4.36 -6.38
C SER A 139 -20.53 2.96 -6.99
N LEU A 140 -20.34 1.91 -6.19
CA LEU A 140 -20.46 0.52 -6.66
C LEU A 140 -21.82 0.26 -7.31
N LYS A 141 -22.92 0.69 -6.66
CA LYS A 141 -24.29 0.60 -7.21
C LYS A 141 -24.42 1.35 -8.52
N GLN A 142 -23.96 2.61 -8.57
CA GLN A 142 -24.02 3.46 -9.76
C GLN A 142 -23.33 2.81 -10.96
N HIS A 143 -22.21 2.13 -10.72
CA HIS A 143 -21.36 1.58 -11.76
C HIS A 143 -21.55 0.08 -12.03
N GLY A 144 -22.49 -0.57 -11.32
CA GLY A 144 -22.72 -2.01 -11.43
C GLY A 144 -21.45 -2.83 -11.16
N MET A 145 -20.63 -2.39 -10.20
CA MET A 145 -19.40 -3.07 -9.81
C MET A 145 -19.66 -3.83 -8.51
N SER A 146 -19.24 -5.10 -8.46
CA SER A 146 -19.29 -5.85 -7.21
C SER A 146 -18.10 -5.52 -6.30
N PRO A 147 -18.28 -5.66 -4.98
CA PRO A 147 -17.17 -5.58 -4.03
C PRO A 147 -16.01 -6.52 -4.38
N ASN A 148 -16.29 -7.75 -4.82
CA ASN A 148 -15.26 -8.72 -5.19
C ASN A 148 -14.45 -8.27 -6.42
N GLU A 149 -15.13 -7.71 -7.43
CA GLU A 149 -14.45 -7.12 -8.59
C GLU A 149 -13.55 -5.95 -8.15
N PHE A 150 -14.07 -5.03 -7.34
CA PHE A 150 -13.33 -3.88 -6.84
C PHE A 150 -12.06 -4.30 -6.08
N GLN A 151 -12.19 -5.30 -5.20
CA GLN A 151 -11.07 -5.88 -4.44
C GLN A 151 -10.04 -6.55 -5.35
N THR A 152 -10.48 -7.32 -6.33
CA THR A 152 -9.58 -8.00 -7.27
C THR A 152 -8.81 -7.00 -8.12
N ILE A 153 -9.49 -5.96 -8.63
CA ILE A 153 -8.83 -4.88 -9.38
C ILE A 153 -7.86 -4.12 -8.46
N THR A 154 -8.22 -3.88 -7.19
CA THR A 154 -7.30 -3.28 -6.20
C THR A 154 -6.01 -4.09 -6.08
N GLY A 155 -6.10 -5.39 -5.80
CA GLY A 155 -4.94 -6.26 -5.69
C GLY A 155 -4.12 -6.31 -6.98
N THR A 156 -4.79 -6.37 -8.13
CA THR A 156 -4.16 -6.38 -9.46
C THR A 156 -3.34 -5.13 -9.73
N VAL A 157 -3.87 -3.96 -9.38
CA VAL A 157 -3.17 -2.68 -9.55
C VAL A 157 -1.93 -2.63 -8.67
N TYR A 158 -2.04 -3.00 -7.39
CA TYR A 158 -0.89 -3.04 -6.48
C TYR A 158 0.17 -4.05 -6.93
N ALA A 159 -0.24 -5.28 -7.28
CA ALA A 159 0.66 -6.31 -7.79
C ALA A 159 1.39 -5.85 -9.05
N SER A 160 0.69 -5.17 -9.98
CA SER A 160 1.31 -4.65 -11.21
C SER A 160 2.35 -3.56 -10.91
N MET A 161 2.08 -2.68 -9.96
CA MET A 161 3.01 -1.62 -9.54
C MET A 161 4.24 -2.19 -8.82
N VAL A 162 4.05 -3.18 -7.93
CA VAL A 162 5.15 -3.89 -7.26
C VAL A 162 6.01 -4.63 -8.27
N ALA A 163 5.40 -5.39 -9.18
CA ALA A 163 6.13 -6.11 -10.23
C ALA A 163 6.98 -5.17 -11.10
N GLN A 164 6.45 -4.00 -11.48
CA GLN A 164 7.26 -3.00 -12.19
C GLN A 164 8.43 -2.47 -11.34
N GLY A 165 8.21 -2.22 -10.05
CA GLY A 165 9.26 -1.79 -9.13
C GLY A 165 10.37 -2.84 -9.01
N THR A 166 10.00 -4.11 -8.86
CA THR A 166 10.93 -5.24 -8.82
C THR A 166 11.70 -5.41 -10.13
N GLU A 167 11.02 -5.35 -11.28
CA GLU A 167 11.71 -5.45 -12.58
C GLU A 167 12.62 -4.25 -12.85
N ALA A 168 12.24 -3.04 -12.42
CA ALA A 168 13.12 -1.88 -12.49
C ALA A 168 14.36 -2.05 -11.60
N MET A 169 14.17 -2.61 -10.39
CA MET A 169 15.27 -2.91 -9.47
C MET A 169 16.21 -3.97 -10.05
N LYS A 170 15.69 -5.06 -10.61
CA LYS A 170 16.46 -6.08 -11.34
C LYS A 170 17.22 -5.50 -12.54
N GLY A 171 16.58 -4.61 -13.30
CA GLY A 171 17.24 -3.91 -14.41
C GLY A 171 18.38 -3.00 -13.95
N MET A 172 18.29 -2.43 -12.73
CA MET A 172 19.37 -1.65 -12.14
C MET A 172 20.48 -2.55 -11.56
N SER A 173 20.14 -3.66 -10.90
CA SER A 173 21.14 -4.63 -10.39
C SER A 173 21.94 -5.23 -11.54
N ALA A 174 21.28 -5.67 -12.61
CA ALA A 174 21.96 -6.22 -13.79
C ALA A 174 22.92 -5.22 -14.45
N LYS A 175 22.53 -3.94 -14.54
CA LYS A 175 23.42 -2.87 -15.05
C LYS A 175 24.60 -2.59 -14.12
N ALA A 176 24.36 -2.64 -12.80
CA ALA A 176 25.42 -2.47 -11.81
C ALA A 176 26.41 -3.65 -11.84
N LEU A 177 25.92 -4.88 -11.97
CA LEU A 177 26.74 -6.07 -12.23
C LEU A 177 27.59 -5.90 -13.49
N GLU A 178 26.99 -5.54 -14.63
CA GLU A 178 27.72 -5.34 -15.89
C GLU A 178 28.81 -4.25 -15.76
N ALA A 179 28.54 -3.19 -15.00
CA ALA A 179 29.51 -2.13 -14.75
C ALA A 179 30.70 -2.62 -13.88
N MET A 180 30.42 -3.39 -12.82
CA MET A 180 31.44 -3.98 -11.96
C MET A 180 32.29 -5.02 -12.71
N GLU A 181 31.68 -5.87 -13.53
CA GLU A 181 32.40 -6.81 -14.38
C GLU A 181 33.33 -6.10 -15.39
N LYS A 182 32.90 -4.97 -15.95
CA LYS A 182 33.76 -4.16 -16.82
C LYS A 182 34.94 -3.56 -16.06
N GLN A 183 34.72 -3.08 -14.84
CA GLN A 183 35.80 -2.57 -13.99
C GLN A 183 36.79 -3.69 -13.61
N LEU A 184 36.27 -4.87 -13.27
CA LEU A 184 37.09 -6.06 -12.98
C LEU A 184 38.02 -6.39 -14.15
N LYS A 185 37.51 -6.43 -15.38
CA LYS A 185 38.33 -6.64 -16.59
C LYS A 185 39.41 -5.58 -16.79
N VAL A 186 39.14 -4.32 -16.44
CA VAL A 186 40.13 -3.23 -16.51
C VAL A 186 41.24 -3.44 -15.46
N VAL A 187 40.88 -3.86 -14.24
CA VAL A 187 41.85 -4.19 -13.19
C VAL A 187 42.70 -5.40 -13.58
N GLU A 188 42.09 -6.46 -14.09
CA GLU A 188 42.78 -7.67 -14.58
C GLU A 188 43.74 -7.35 -15.73
N ALA A 189 43.33 -6.50 -16.67
CA ALA A 189 44.20 -6.06 -17.76
C ALA A 189 45.41 -5.26 -17.26
N LYS A 190 45.24 -4.43 -16.21
CA LYS A 190 46.36 -3.71 -15.58
C LYS A 190 47.29 -4.65 -14.83
N LEU A 191 46.76 -5.61 -14.09
CA LEU A 191 47.54 -6.63 -13.37
C LEU A 191 48.39 -7.51 -14.29
N GLY A 192 48.00 -7.67 -15.57
CA GLY A 192 48.80 -8.32 -16.60
C GLY A 192 50.04 -7.54 -17.06
N ASN A 193 50.28 -6.33 -16.55
CA ASN A 193 51.48 -5.55 -16.88
C ASN A 193 52.65 -5.89 -15.94
N ASP A 194 53.69 -6.53 -16.49
CA ASP A 194 54.88 -6.95 -15.75
C ASP A 194 55.76 -5.80 -15.21
N LYS A 195 55.43 -4.54 -15.54
CA LYS A 195 56.19 -3.35 -15.11
C LYS A 195 55.63 -2.65 -13.87
N LEU A 196 54.59 -3.19 -13.24
CA LEU A 196 54.02 -2.63 -12.01
C LEU A 196 55.01 -2.73 -10.85
N SER A 197 55.04 -1.72 -9.99
CA SER A 197 55.70 -1.82 -8.69
C SER A 197 54.94 -2.79 -7.77
N ALA A 198 55.60 -3.26 -6.71
CA ALA A 198 54.99 -4.18 -5.75
C ALA A 198 53.77 -3.56 -5.03
N GLU A 199 53.81 -2.25 -4.77
CA GLU A 199 52.73 -1.51 -4.12
C GLU A 199 51.53 -1.36 -5.07
N GLU A 200 51.77 -0.93 -6.32
CA GLU A 200 50.70 -0.82 -7.33
C GLU A 200 50.03 -2.17 -7.64
N ARG A 201 50.80 -3.26 -7.59
CA ARG A 201 50.26 -4.61 -7.79
C ARG A 201 49.36 -5.03 -6.62
N ALA A 202 49.79 -4.78 -5.39
CA ALA A 202 49.01 -5.11 -4.18
C ALA A 202 47.68 -4.34 -4.14
N ASP A 203 47.68 -3.05 -4.50
CA ASP A 203 46.45 -2.24 -4.55
C ASP A 203 45.45 -2.74 -5.60
N LEU A 204 45.96 -3.15 -6.77
CA LEU A 204 45.11 -3.71 -7.84
C LEU A 204 44.57 -5.09 -7.48
N GLU A 205 45.36 -5.94 -6.82
CA GLU A 205 44.90 -7.25 -6.32
C GLU A 205 43.82 -7.10 -5.24
N ALA A 206 43.97 -6.14 -4.31
CA ALA A 206 42.94 -5.81 -3.32
C ALA A 206 41.64 -5.31 -4.00
N SER A 207 41.77 -4.43 -4.99
CA SER A 207 40.63 -3.93 -5.78
C SER A 207 39.93 -5.05 -6.56
N GLN A 208 40.69 -6.02 -7.09
CA GLN A 208 40.14 -7.19 -7.77
C GLN A 208 39.31 -8.04 -6.82
N ALA A 209 39.84 -8.34 -5.63
CA ALA A 209 39.15 -9.15 -4.63
C ALA A 209 37.85 -8.49 -4.15
N GLU A 210 37.87 -7.18 -3.90
CA GLU A 210 36.68 -6.42 -3.50
C GLU A 210 35.59 -6.44 -4.58
N LEU A 211 35.95 -6.23 -5.85
CA LEU A 211 35.00 -6.29 -6.97
C LEU A 211 34.40 -7.70 -7.12
N GLN A 212 35.21 -8.75 -6.97
CA GLN A 212 34.74 -10.13 -7.04
C GLN A 212 33.77 -10.47 -5.90
N GLU A 213 34.05 -10.00 -4.67
CA GLU A 213 33.16 -10.17 -3.52
C GLU A 213 31.81 -9.47 -3.74
N GLN A 214 31.83 -8.22 -4.20
CA GLN A 214 30.60 -7.46 -4.47
C GLN A 214 29.75 -8.10 -5.59
N ILE A 215 30.38 -8.58 -6.66
CA ILE A 215 29.69 -9.30 -7.75
C ILE A 215 29.06 -10.59 -7.22
N GLY A 216 29.78 -11.36 -6.39
CA GLY A 216 29.28 -12.59 -5.78
C GLY A 216 28.06 -12.34 -4.89
N ALA A 217 28.16 -11.39 -3.96
CA ALA A 217 27.08 -11.03 -3.05
C ALA A 217 25.81 -10.55 -3.78
N MET A 218 25.96 -9.78 -4.87
CA MET A 218 24.81 -9.34 -5.66
C MET A 218 24.17 -10.46 -6.48
N SER A 219 24.94 -11.45 -6.93
CA SER A 219 24.42 -12.58 -7.71
C SER A 219 23.58 -13.53 -6.85
N GLU A 220 23.98 -13.76 -5.59
CA GLU A 220 23.23 -14.63 -4.65
C GLU A 220 21.86 -14.05 -4.25
N ILE A 221 21.71 -12.73 -4.25
CA ILE A 221 20.44 -12.05 -3.94
C ILE A 221 19.43 -12.25 -5.08
N GLU A 222 19.87 -12.34 -6.34
CA GLU A 222 18.98 -12.59 -7.48
C GLU A 222 18.43 -14.03 -7.49
N ASP A 223 19.20 -15.00 -7.00
CA ASP A 223 18.81 -16.41 -6.92
C ASP A 223 17.97 -16.76 -5.66
N GLY A 224 17.99 -15.90 -4.63
CA GLY A 224 17.36 -16.14 -3.32
C GLY A 224 15.89 -15.71 -3.17
N ALA A 225 15.25 -15.14 -4.20
CA ALA A 225 13.87 -14.66 -4.11
C ALA A 225 12.86 -15.83 -4.24
N GLY A 226 12.54 -16.44 -3.09
CA GLY A 226 11.73 -17.67 -2.93
C GLY A 226 10.24 -17.63 -3.32
N ASP A 227 9.80 -16.74 -4.21
CA ASP A 227 8.47 -16.84 -4.80
C ASP A 227 8.55 -17.59 -6.14
N PRO A 228 7.62 -18.54 -6.42
CA PRO A 228 7.56 -19.18 -7.72
C PRO A 228 7.40 -18.11 -8.81
N PRO A 229 8.13 -18.23 -9.93
CA PRO A 229 8.09 -17.23 -10.99
C PRO A 229 6.66 -17.10 -11.53
N ALA A 230 6.16 -15.86 -11.62
CA ALA A 230 4.86 -15.58 -12.18
C ALA A 230 4.68 -16.26 -13.54
N SER A 231 3.49 -16.80 -13.81
CA SER A 231 3.19 -17.43 -15.09
C SER A 231 3.41 -16.46 -16.26
N GLU A 232 3.69 -16.97 -17.46
CA GLU A 232 3.82 -16.11 -18.64
C GLU A 232 2.54 -15.29 -18.93
N ALA A 233 1.37 -15.86 -18.63
CA ALA A 233 0.11 -15.13 -18.73
C ALA A 233 0.05 -13.96 -17.74
N SER A 234 0.48 -14.17 -16.49
CA SER A 234 0.57 -13.13 -15.48
C SER A 234 1.59 -12.04 -15.81
N LYS A 235 2.73 -12.40 -16.39
CA LYS A 235 3.72 -11.41 -16.88
C LYS A 235 3.14 -10.54 -17.99
N GLN A 236 2.45 -11.15 -18.95
CA GLN A 236 1.79 -10.43 -20.04
C GLN A 236 0.66 -9.52 -19.52
N ALA A 237 -0.18 -10.03 -18.62
CA ALA A 237 -1.24 -9.27 -17.98
C ALA A 237 -0.66 -8.07 -17.21
N THR A 238 0.40 -8.28 -16.43
CA THR A 238 1.11 -7.22 -15.69
C THR A 238 1.63 -6.14 -16.64
N ALA A 239 2.32 -6.53 -17.72
CA ALA A 239 2.85 -5.58 -18.69
C ALA A 239 1.72 -4.75 -19.36
N ALA A 240 0.64 -5.40 -19.77
CA ALA A 240 -0.53 -4.75 -20.37
C ALA A 240 -1.23 -3.81 -19.36
N ASN A 241 -1.40 -4.25 -18.12
CA ASN A 241 -1.96 -3.45 -17.03
C ASN A 241 -1.13 -2.20 -16.79
N MET A 242 0.20 -2.31 -16.78
CA MET A 242 1.07 -1.15 -16.59
C MET A 242 0.98 -0.11 -17.70
N VAL A 243 0.71 -0.52 -18.95
CA VAL A 243 0.43 0.42 -20.04
C VAL A 243 -0.84 1.22 -19.74
N LEU A 244 -1.90 0.56 -19.27
CA LEU A 244 -3.15 1.22 -18.89
C LEU A 244 -2.97 2.13 -17.66
N LEU A 245 -2.25 1.68 -16.65
CA LEU A 245 -2.00 2.47 -15.43
C LEU A 245 -1.19 3.73 -15.74
N LYS A 246 -0.18 3.64 -16.61
CA LYS A 246 0.58 4.82 -17.08
C LYS A 246 -0.29 5.76 -17.91
N LYS A 247 -1.18 5.24 -18.77
CA LYS A 247 -2.12 6.06 -19.54
C LYS A 247 -3.02 6.91 -18.63
N HIS A 248 -3.38 6.39 -17.46
CA HIS A 248 -4.24 7.06 -16.48
C HIS A 248 -3.51 7.51 -15.21
N GLU A 249 -2.21 7.76 -15.31
CA GLU A 249 -1.31 7.98 -14.16
C GLU A 249 -1.82 9.04 -13.18
N GLU A 250 -2.39 10.13 -13.67
CA GLU A 250 -2.91 11.21 -12.82
C GLU A 250 -4.08 10.77 -11.93
N ARG A 251 -4.97 9.92 -12.46
CA ARG A 251 -6.05 9.33 -11.64
C ARG A 251 -5.51 8.22 -10.74
N VAL A 252 -4.53 7.46 -11.23
CA VAL A 252 -3.87 6.38 -10.48
C VAL A 252 -3.14 6.91 -9.24
N LYS A 253 -2.46 8.06 -9.33
CA LYS A 253 -1.80 8.72 -8.19
C LYS A 253 -2.76 9.06 -7.05
N VAL A 254 -3.99 9.44 -7.39
CA VAL A 254 -5.04 9.75 -6.41
C VAL A 254 -5.52 8.49 -5.67
N MET A 255 -5.30 7.29 -6.24
CA MET A 255 -5.69 6.01 -5.63
C MET A 255 -4.78 5.54 -4.50
N ALA A 256 -3.56 6.07 -4.40
CA ALA A 256 -2.57 5.69 -3.37
C ALA A 256 -2.97 6.27 -2.00
N ASN A 257 -4.17 5.96 -1.56
CA ASN A 257 -4.74 6.34 -0.27
C ASN A 257 -5.03 5.06 0.55
N PRO A 258 -4.02 4.53 1.27
CA PRO A 258 -4.18 3.34 2.10
C PRO A 258 -5.28 3.46 3.16
N ALA A 259 -5.62 4.69 3.57
CA ALA A 259 -6.72 4.92 4.51
C ALA A 259 -8.09 4.56 3.89
N PHE A 260 -8.31 4.88 2.61
CA PHE A 260 -9.51 4.44 1.89
C PHE A 260 -9.62 2.91 1.91
N ASP A 261 -8.54 2.21 1.57
CA ASP A 261 -8.50 0.74 1.56
C ASP A 261 -8.79 0.16 2.95
N GLY A 262 -8.20 0.72 4.01
CA GLY A 262 -8.51 0.32 5.38
C GLY A 262 -10.00 0.47 5.73
N PHE A 263 -10.66 1.55 5.30
CA PHE A 263 -12.06 1.80 5.62
C PHE A 263 -13.05 0.93 4.85
N VAL A 264 -12.74 0.60 3.59
CA VAL A 264 -13.67 -0.14 2.72
C VAL A 264 -13.35 -1.63 2.65
N LEU A 265 -12.10 -2.03 2.90
CA LEU A 265 -11.64 -3.42 2.86
C LEU A 265 -11.41 -4.03 4.26
N GLY A 266 -11.13 -3.22 5.28
CA GLY A 266 -10.80 -3.68 6.64
C GLY A 266 -11.92 -4.38 7.43
N GLY A 267 -13.09 -4.59 6.82
CA GLY A 267 -14.14 -5.48 7.35
C GLY A 267 -14.12 -6.90 6.80
N ALA A 268 -13.16 -7.23 5.92
CA ALA A 268 -13.03 -8.51 5.22
C ALA A 268 -11.63 -9.15 5.39
N THR A 269 -10.77 -8.61 6.27
CA THR A 269 -9.33 -8.92 6.33
C THR A 269 -8.91 -9.95 7.37
N ASP A 270 -9.81 -10.75 7.94
CA ASP A 270 -9.38 -11.88 8.79
C ASP A 270 -8.62 -12.97 8.01
N GLU A 271 -8.61 -12.95 6.66
CA GLU A 271 -7.88 -13.92 5.85
C GLU A 271 -6.64 -13.36 5.12
N LEU A 272 -6.36 -12.05 5.18
CA LEU A 272 -5.22 -11.43 4.47
C LEU A 272 -4.14 -10.86 5.40
N SER A 273 -4.30 -10.99 6.72
CA SER A 273 -3.24 -10.71 7.72
C SER A 273 -2.36 -11.92 8.05
N GLY A 274 -2.58 -13.07 7.40
CA GLY A 274 -1.82 -14.30 7.60
C GLY A 274 -0.35 -14.25 7.14
N ALA A 275 0.13 -13.13 6.61
CA ALA A 275 1.54 -12.91 6.32
C ALA A 275 2.14 -11.95 7.37
N GLY A 276 2.51 -12.50 8.53
CA GLY A 276 3.37 -11.78 9.48
C GLY A 276 2.84 -11.63 10.90
N ALA A 277 2.32 -12.70 11.51
CA ALA A 277 2.36 -12.85 12.95
C ALA A 277 2.38 -14.35 13.27
N GLY A 278 3.58 -14.90 13.49
CA GLY A 278 3.72 -16.18 14.16
C GLY A 278 3.09 -16.08 15.54
N ALA A 279 1.87 -16.57 15.67
CA ALA A 279 1.26 -16.94 16.93
C ALA A 279 1.27 -18.47 16.97
N ASP A 280 2.45 -19.04 17.25
CA ASP A 280 2.49 -20.39 17.81
C ASP A 280 1.82 -20.30 19.18
N GLY A 281 0.64 -20.90 19.25
CA GLY A 281 -0.11 -21.04 20.47
C GLY A 281 0.54 -22.06 21.39
N GLU A 282 0.42 -21.80 22.69
CA GLU A 282 0.25 -22.86 23.66
C GLU A 282 -0.54 -22.29 24.84
N LEU A 283 -1.87 -22.50 24.79
CA LEU A 283 -2.67 -22.59 26.00
C LEU A 283 -2.88 -24.09 26.22
N ALA A 284 -2.06 -24.66 27.09
CA ALA A 284 -2.33 -25.96 27.70
C ALA A 284 -2.94 -25.71 29.09
N ASP A 285 -4.17 -26.20 29.23
CA ASP A 285 -4.99 -26.52 30.41
C ASP A 285 -4.59 -26.00 31.81
#